data_AF-A0A895XHW4-F1
#
_entry.id   AF-A0A895XHW4-F1
#
_cell.length_a   1.000
_cell.length_b   1.000
_cell.length_c   1.000
_cell.angle_alpha   90.00
_cell.angle_beta   90.00
_cell.angle_gamma   90.00
#
_symmetry.space_group_name_H-M   'P 1'
#
loop_
_entity.id
_entity.type
_entity.pdbx_description
1 polymer ?
#
loop_
_entity_poly.entity_id
_entity_poly.type
_entity_poly.pdbx_seq_one_letter_code
_entity_poly.pdbx_strand_id
1 'polypeptide(L)'
;MTTKAHLRKSALSNPEVVEGSHNGTPIFTIAGTEFVSLDSDSSVRLSLRRAEAEELIAQFPTAQWDGNVALLPIADIDGQALNYWIRRAWFTCAPDELAARASAADEATPGTVGDLPKAIGRPATQALANAGITTLEQVARLTDAQLKALHGVGPKAVRILRESIDGH
;
A
#
# COMPACT_ATOMS: atom_id res chain seq x y z
N MET A 1 7.09 -5.70 -17.92
CA MET A 1 7.50 -4.30 -18.03
C MET A 1 6.77 -3.49 -16.98
N THR A 2 7.52 -2.83 -16.12
CA THR A 2 6.98 -1.98 -15.05
C THR A 2 6.71 -0.59 -15.62
N THR A 3 5.57 -0.01 -15.26
CA THR A 3 5.12 1.27 -15.84
C THR A 3 4.77 2.26 -14.74
N LYS A 4 4.71 3.54 -15.09
CA LYS A 4 4.19 4.62 -14.22
C LYS A 4 2.81 4.25 -13.62
N ALA A 5 1.95 3.60 -14.39
CA ALA A 5 0.65 3.13 -13.92
C ALA A 5 0.77 2.03 -12.86
N HIS A 6 1.76 1.13 -12.99
CA HIS A 6 2.03 0.13 -11.96
C HIS A 6 2.55 0.78 -10.67
N LEU A 7 3.50 1.71 -10.77
CA LEU A 7 4.00 2.46 -9.62
C LEU A 7 2.87 3.17 -8.88
N ARG A 8 2.02 3.90 -9.60
CA ARG A 8 0.86 4.60 -9.02
C ARG A 8 -0.08 3.62 -8.30
N LYS A 9 -0.42 2.51 -8.95
CA LYS A 9 -1.29 1.49 -8.36
C LYS A 9 -0.69 0.90 -7.08
N SER A 10 0.61 0.62 -7.09
CA SER A 10 1.33 0.06 -5.94
C SER A 10 1.38 1.03 -4.77
N ALA A 11 1.76 2.28 -5.03
CA ALA A 11 1.82 3.33 -4.01
C ALA A 11 0.44 3.55 -3.35
N LEU A 12 -0.62 3.70 -4.15
CA LEU A 12 -2.00 3.89 -3.68
C LEU A 12 -2.61 2.68 -2.97
N SER A 13 -1.97 1.51 -3.03
CA SER A 13 -2.42 0.34 -2.27
C SER A 13 -2.05 0.43 -0.79
N ASN A 14 -1.15 1.34 -0.41
CA ASN A 14 -0.78 1.56 0.99
C ASN A 14 -1.76 2.52 1.67
N PRO A 15 -2.03 2.34 2.98
CA PRO A 15 -3.02 3.15 3.67
C PRO A 15 -2.56 4.60 3.83
N GLU A 16 -3.53 5.52 3.76
CA GLU A 16 -3.38 6.97 3.98
C GLU A 16 -2.38 7.66 3.03
N VAL A 17 -2.08 7.05 1.89
CA VAL A 17 -1.24 7.66 0.85
C VAL A 17 -2.00 8.76 0.13
N VAL A 18 -1.34 9.93 0.03
CA VAL A 18 -1.80 11.05 -0.79
C VAL A 18 -0.95 11.09 -2.05
N GLU A 19 -1.61 11.04 -3.20
CA GLU A 19 -0.99 11.31 -4.50
C GLU A 19 -0.99 12.80 -4.80
N GLY A 20 0.19 13.34 -5.04
CA GLY A 20 0.41 14.67 -5.58
C GLY A 20 1.17 14.60 -6.91
N SER A 21 1.55 15.77 -7.41
CA SER A 21 2.44 15.87 -8.56
C SER A 21 3.38 17.05 -8.41
N HIS A 22 4.62 16.87 -8.83
CA HIS A 22 5.61 17.93 -8.97
C HIS A 22 6.13 17.92 -10.40
N ASN A 23 6.05 19.06 -11.09
CA ASN A 23 6.50 19.20 -12.49
C ASN A 23 5.98 18.11 -13.45
N GLY A 24 4.74 17.64 -13.25
CA GLY A 24 4.10 16.62 -14.10
C GLY A 24 4.47 15.17 -13.78
N THR A 25 5.33 14.96 -12.77
CA THR A 25 5.67 13.63 -12.27
C THR A 25 4.90 13.34 -10.97
N PRO A 26 4.50 12.09 -10.72
CA PRO A 26 3.72 11.72 -9.56
C PRO A 26 4.61 11.63 -8.31
N ILE A 27 4.09 12.17 -7.21
CA ILE A 27 4.69 12.07 -5.88
C ILE A 27 3.68 11.42 -4.95
N PHE A 28 4.12 10.49 -4.12
CA PHE A 28 3.29 9.84 -3.12
C PHE A 28 3.84 10.13 -1.74
N THR A 29 2.98 10.68 -0.90
CA THR A 29 3.33 11.07 0.47
C THR A 29 2.47 10.33 1.48
N ILE A 30 3.03 10.10 2.65
CA ILE A 30 2.32 9.61 3.84
C ILE A 30 2.62 10.56 5.00
N ALA A 31 1.57 11.04 5.68
CA ALA A 31 1.68 12.01 6.77
C ALA A 31 2.57 13.24 6.43
N GLY A 32 2.51 13.70 5.17
CA GLY A 32 3.32 14.82 4.67
C GLY A 32 4.76 14.48 4.25
N THR A 33 5.20 13.23 4.42
CA THR A 33 6.53 12.77 4.04
C THR A 33 6.50 12.01 2.71
N GLU A 34 7.36 12.38 1.77
CA GLU A 34 7.54 11.64 0.51
C GLU A 34 8.23 10.30 0.75
N PHE A 35 7.59 9.22 0.30
CA PHE A 35 8.17 7.88 0.36
C PHE A 35 8.48 7.30 -1.02
N VAL A 36 7.70 7.66 -2.04
CA VAL A 36 7.99 7.30 -3.43
C VAL A 36 7.61 8.40 -4.40
N SER A 37 8.45 8.63 -5.40
CA SER A 37 8.13 9.45 -6.56
C SER A 37 8.75 8.87 -7.83
N LEU A 38 8.31 9.39 -8.97
CA LEU A 38 8.95 9.15 -10.26
C LEU A 38 9.53 10.49 -10.73
N ASP A 39 10.74 10.52 -11.25
CA ASP A 39 11.31 11.73 -11.85
C ASP A 39 11.05 11.82 -13.37
N SER A 40 11.57 12.88 -14.00
CA SER A 40 11.46 13.09 -15.45
C SER A 40 12.22 12.04 -16.27
N ASP A 41 13.23 11.41 -15.67
CA ASP A 41 14.11 10.43 -16.31
C ASP A 41 13.58 8.99 -16.16
N SER A 42 12.33 8.85 -15.68
CA SER A 42 11.69 7.56 -15.39
C SER A 42 12.43 6.73 -14.33
N SER A 43 13.13 7.39 -13.42
CA SER A 43 13.72 6.74 -12.25
C SER A 43 12.77 6.85 -11.05
N VAL A 44 12.62 5.73 -10.36
CA VAL A 44 11.87 5.63 -9.12
C VAL A 44 12.76 6.13 -7.99
N ARG A 45 12.22 7.06 -7.21
CA ARG A 45 12.82 7.59 -5.98
C ARG A 45 12.14 6.91 -4.81
N LEU A 46 12.91 6.27 -3.93
CA LEU A 46 12.41 5.56 -2.75
C LEU A 46 13.10 6.08 -1.50
N SER A 47 12.34 6.58 -0.53
CA SER A 47 12.86 6.95 0.78
C SER A 47 13.09 5.68 1.60
N LEU A 48 14.34 5.28 1.78
CA LEU A 48 14.72 4.01 2.42
C LEU A 48 15.74 4.25 3.52
N ARG A 49 15.69 3.43 4.58
CA ARG A 49 16.77 3.41 5.56
C ARG A 49 18.04 2.83 4.94
N ARG A 50 19.19 3.15 5.52
CA ARG A 50 20.50 2.66 5.05
C ARG A 50 20.53 1.15 4.78
N ALA A 51 20.03 0.34 5.71
CA ALA A 51 20.04 -1.12 5.58
C ALA A 51 19.20 -1.61 4.37
N GLU A 52 18.08 -0.95 4.10
CA GLU A 52 17.21 -1.26 2.95
C GLU A 52 17.82 -0.80 1.64
N ALA A 53 18.46 0.37 1.62
CA ALA A 53 19.17 0.86 0.45
C ALA A 53 20.34 -0.06 0.09
N GLU A 54 21.09 -0.56 1.08
CA GLU A 54 22.18 -1.53 0.87
C GLU A 54 21.65 -2.84 0.25
N GLU A 55 20.50 -3.34 0.73
CA GLU A 55 19.84 -4.52 0.16
C GLU A 55 19.30 -4.26 -1.26
N LEU A 56 18.72 -3.08 -1.52
CA LEU A 56 18.26 -2.68 -2.86
C LEU A 56 19.42 -2.63 -3.85
N ILE A 57 20.54 -1.99 -3.48
CA ILE A 57 21.74 -1.89 -4.32
C ILE A 57 22.34 -3.27 -4.60
N ALA A 58 22.31 -4.18 -3.62
CA ALA A 58 22.76 -5.55 -3.81
C ALA A 58 21.88 -6.32 -4.83
N GLN A 59 20.57 -6.06 -4.87
CA GLN A 59 19.65 -6.66 -5.85
C GLN A 59 19.72 -5.97 -7.22
N PHE A 60 19.89 -4.64 -7.24
CA PHE A 60 19.89 -3.80 -8.43
C PHE A 60 21.15 -2.94 -8.44
N PRO A 61 22.26 -3.39 -9.06
CA PRO A 61 23.51 -2.63 -9.11
C PRO A 61 23.41 -1.27 -9.82
N THR A 62 22.35 -1.04 -10.60
CA THR A 62 22.05 0.27 -11.22
C THR A 62 21.42 1.26 -10.24
N ALA A 63 21.02 0.81 -9.05
CA ALA A 63 20.50 1.68 -7.99
C ALA A 63 21.60 2.58 -7.43
N GLN A 64 21.24 3.82 -7.15
CA GLN A 64 22.09 4.79 -6.46
C GLN A 64 21.42 5.21 -5.16
N TRP A 65 22.20 5.60 -4.15
CA TRP A 65 21.67 6.08 -2.89
C TRP A 65 22.46 7.30 -2.43
N ASP A 66 21.75 8.36 -2.06
CA ASP A 66 22.35 9.64 -1.64
C ASP A 66 22.47 9.81 -0.12
N GLY A 67 22.07 8.81 0.65
CA GLY A 67 22.00 8.83 2.12
C GLY A 67 20.59 8.86 2.67
N ASN A 68 19.59 9.22 1.87
CA ASN A 68 18.18 9.24 2.27
C ASN A 68 17.23 8.66 1.22
N VAL A 69 17.53 8.87 -0.06
CA VAL A 69 16.72 8.44 -1.19
C VAL A 69 17.52 7.50 -2.08
N ALA A 70 16.92 6.35 -2.40
CA ALA A 70 17.42 5.44 -3.42
C ALA A 70 16.78 5.77 -4.77
N LEU A 71 17.59 5.76 -5.82
CA LEU A 71 17.26 6.06 -7.20
C LEU A 71 17.47 4.80 -8.04
N LEU A 72 16.45 4.38 -8.78
CA LEU A 72 16.55 3.21 -9.66
C LEU A 72 15.71 3.43 -10.93
N PRO A 73 16.24 3.19 -12.14
CA PRO A 73 15.43 3.25 -13.36
C PRO A 73 14.24 2.29 -13.27
N ILE A 74 13.01 2.76 -13.56
CA ILE A 74 11.81 1.92 -13.48
C ILE A 74 11.86 0.71 -14.44
N ALA A 75 12.69 0.79 -15.48
CA ALA A 75 12.91 -0.27 -16.45
C ALA A 75 13.70 -1.46 -15.87
N ASP A 76 14.51 -1.23 -14.83
CA ASP A 76 15.42 -2.22 -14.26
C ASP A 76 14.77 -3.05 -13.14
N ILE A 77 13.59 -2.65 -12.69
CA ILE A 77 12.85 -3.29 -11.61
C ILE A 77 11.58 -3.95 -12.14
N ASP A 78 11.36 -5.22 -11.79
CA ASP A 78 10.11 -5.88 -12.11
C ASP A 78 8.96 -5.42 -11.19
N GLY A 79 7.74 -5.82 -11.54
CA GLY A 79 6.56 -5.39 -10.81
C GLY A 79 6.48 -5.89 -9.37
N GLN A 80 6.98 -7.09 -9.08
CA GLN A 80 6.96 -7.65 -7.73
C GLN A 80 8.00 -6.99 -6.84
N ALA A 81 9.21 -6.82 -7.36
CA ALA A 81 10.26 -6.09 -6.69
C ALA A 81 9.84 -4.64 -6.43
N LEU A 82 9.20 -3.97 -7.40
CA LEU A 82 8.71 -2.61 -7.21
C LEU A 82 7.68 -2.55 -6.06
N ASN A 83 6.73 -3.48 -6.02
CA ASN A 83 5.74 -3.54 -4.93
C ASN A 83 6.40 -3.72 -3.57
N TYR A 84 7.38 -4.63 -3.48
CA TYR A 84 8.13 -4.86 -2.26
C TYR A 84 8.85 -3.59 -1.79
N TRP A 85 9.61 -2.94 -2.67
CA TRP A 85 10.40 -1.77 -2.31
C TRP A 85 9.55 -0.52 -2.01
N ILE A 86 8.43 -0.34 -2.71
CA ILE A 86 7.45 0.71 -2.37
C ILE A 86 6.87 0.47 -0.97
N ARG A 87 6.57 -0.79 -0.61
CA ARG A 87 6.07 -1.14 0.72
C ARG A 87 7.11 -0.84 1.81
N ARG A 88 8.39 -1.18 1.57
CA ARG A 88 9.50 -0.84 2.48
C ARG A 88 9.68 0.67 2.66
N ALA A 89 9.62 1.42 1.56
CA ALA A 89 9.68 2.88 1.61
C ALA A 89 8.50 3.47 2.38
N TRP A 90 7.29 2.95 2.18
CA TRP A 90 6.12 3.36 2.94
C TRP A 90 6.31 3.10 4.44
N PHE A 91 6.79 1.92 4.86
CA PHE A 91 7.08 1.63 6.27
C PHE A 91 8.19 2.51 6.87
N THR A 92 9.11 3.01 6.05
CA THR A 92 10.15 3.94 6.51
C THR A 92 9.57 5.30 6.90
N CYS A 93 8.53 5.76 6.19
CA CYS A 93 7.95 7.08 6.35
C CYS A 93 6.63 7.08 7.15
N ALA A 94 5.96 5.94 7.29
CA ALA A 94 4.68 5.84 7.96
C ALA A 94 4.82 6.12 9.47
N PRO A 95 3.87 6.85 10.09
CA PRO A 95 3.80 6.99 11.54
C PRO A 95 3.73 5.63 12.25
N ASP A 96 4.32 5.53 13.45
CA ASP A 96 4.43 4.26 14.19
C ASP A 96 3.10 3.52 14.37
N GLU A 97 2.02 4.24 14.74
CA GLU A 97 0.69 3.63 14.90
C GLU A 97 0.15 3.07 13.59
N LEU A 98 0.36 3.80 12.49
CA LEU A 98 -0.10 3.39 11.17
C LEU A 98 0.71 2.20 10.64
N ALA A 99 2.02 2.21 10.85
CA ALA A 99 2.91 1.10 10.53
C ALA A 99 2.55 -0.15 11.33
N ALA A 100 2.30 -0.02 12.64
CA ALA A 100 1.87 -1.12 13.50
C ALA A 100 0.52 -1.72 13.04
N ARG A 101 -0.45 -0.86 12.72
CA ARG A 101 -1.75 -1.29 12.16
C ARG A 101 -1.57 -2.03 10.85
N ALA A 102 -0.73 -1.52 9.96
CA ALA A 102 -0.50 -2.13 8.65
C ALA A 102 0.23 -3.48 8.77
N SER A 103 1.20 -3.61 9.69
CA SER A 103 1.86 -4.88 9.99
C SER A 103 0.87 -5.91 10.56
N ALA A 104 0.02 -5.50 11.52
CA ALA A 104 -1.01 -6.38 12.07
C ALA A 104 -2.04 -6.78 11.01
N ALA A 105 -2.37 -5.88 10.09
CA ALA A 105 -3.26 -6.16 8.98
C ALA A 105 -2.66 -7.16 7.98
N ASP A 106 -1.36 -7.11 7.69
CA ASP A 106 -0.68 -8.07 6.80
C ASP A 106 -0.68 -9.50 7.37
N GLU A 107 -0.68 -9.63 8.70
CA GLU A 107 -0.79 -10.90 9.42
C GLU A 107 -2.24 -11.38 9.63
N ALA A 108 -3.22 -10.51 9.39
CA ALA A 108 -4.63 -10.80 9.65
C ALA A 108 -5.13 -12.01 8.84
N THR A 109 -5.86 -12.90 9.52
CA THR A 109 -6.51 -14.05 8.90
C THR A 109 -8.03 -13.90 8.89
N PRO A 110 -8.74 -14.41 7.87
CA PRO A 110 -10.19 -14.26 7.79
C PRO A 110 -10.91 -14.79 9.03
N GLY A 111 -11.77 -13.97 9.63
CA GLY A 111 -12.51 -14.29 10.85
C GLY A 111 -11.74 -14.09 12.16
N THR A 112 -10.56 -13.46 12.12
CA THR A 112 -9.81 -13.05 13.34
C THR A 112 -9.83 -11.55 13.59
N VAL A 113 -10.35 -10.76 12.66
CA VAL A 113 -10.44 -9.30 12.76
C VAL A 113 -11.85 -8.92 13.21
N GLY A 114 -12.01 -8.68 14.51
CA GLY A 114 -13.29 -8.31 15.13
C GLY A 114 -14.43 -9.28 14.78
N ASP A 115 -15.55 -8.75 14.32
CA ASP A 115 -16.72 -9.52 13.87
C ASP A 115 -16.77 -9.72 12.33
N LEU A 116 -15.68 -9.41 11.61
CA LEU A 116 -15.66 -9.51 10.16
C LEU A 116 -15.80 -10.96 9.69
N PRO A 117 -16.66 -11.23 8.69
CA PRO A 117 -16.97 -12.59 8.25
C PRO A 117 -15.78 -13.24 7.54
N LYS A 118 -15.41 -14.44 7.99
CA LYS A 118 -14.35 -15.29 7.38
C LYS A 118 -14.52 -15.50 5.87
N ALA A 119 -15.75 -15.44 5.37
CA ALA A 119 -16.09 -15.68 3.97
C ALA A 119 -15.62 -14.57 2.99
N ILE A 120 -15.20 -13.39 3.47
CA ILE A 120 -14.67 -12.32 2.60
C ILE A 120 -13.28 -12.64 2.04
N GLY A 121 -12.59 -13.62 2.64
CA GLY A 121 -11.26 -14.06 2.24
C GLY A 121 -10.13 -13.13 2.74
N ARG A 122 -8.89 -13.61 2.58
CA ARG A 122 -7.70 -12.94 3.12
C ARG A 122 -7.49 -11.53 2.55
N PRO A 123 -7.56 -11.29 1.21
CA PRO A 123 -7.32 -9.95 0.66
C PRO A 123 -8.28 -8.89 1.20
N ALA A 124 -9.58 -9.20 1.28
CA ALA A 124 -10.56 -8.25 1.81
C ALA A 124 -10.41 -8.05 3.32
N THR A 125 -10.06 -9.10 4.07
CA THR A 125 -9.79 -9.00 5.52
C THR A 125 -8.61 -8.06 5.78
N GLN A 126 -7.50 -8.25 5.08
CA GLN A 126 -6.30 -7.43 5.23
C GLN A 126 -6.56 -5.99 4.77
N ALA A 127 -7.32 -5.78 3.69
CA ALA A 127 -7.65 -4.45 3.20
C ALA A 127 -8.50 -3.65 4.20
N LEU A 128 -9.52 -4.28 4.80
CA LEU A 128 -10.35 -3.65 5.84
C LEU A 128 -9.53 -3.34 7.10
N ALA A 129 -8.72 -4.30 7.57
CA ALA A 129 -7.84 -4.10 8.72
C ALA A 129 -6.83 -2.97 8.49
N ASN A 130 -6.22 -2.89 7.30
CA ASN A 130 -5.31 -1.81 6.91
C ASN A 130 -6.00 -0.43 6.94
N ALA A 131 -7.28 -0.38 6.56
CA ALA A 131 -8.13 0.81 6.65
C ALA A 131 -8.66 1.10 8.07
N GLY A 132 -8.29 0.31 9.07
CA GLY A 132 -8.79 0.43 10.45
C GLY A 132 -10.23 -0.01 10.64
N ILE A 133 -10.81 -0.70 9.65
CA ILE A 133 -12.17 -1.24 9.70
C ILE A 133 -12.07 -2.66 10.23
N THR A 134 -12.49 -2.85 11.46
CA THR A 134 -12.44 -4.13 12.17
C THR A 134 -13.81 -4.65 12.57
N THR A 135 -14.89 -3.88 12.36
CA THR A 135 -16.26 -4.31 12.67
C THR A 135 -17.27 -4.13 11.55
N LEU A 136 -18.33 -4.94 11.53
CA LEU A 136 -19.47 -4.82 10.63
C LEU A 136 -20.21 -3.49 10.82
N GLU A 137 -20.25 -2.97 12.04
CA GLU A 137 -20.81 -1.63 12.32
C GLU A 137 -20.03 -0.53 11.58
N GLN A 138 -18.70 -0.61 11.57
CA GLN A 138 -17.88 0.34 10.82
C GLN A 138 -18.07 0.16 9.30
N VAL A 139 -18.20 -1.08 8.83
CA VAL A 139 -18.52 -1.38 7.42
C VAL A 139 -19.88 -0.79 7.02
N ALA A 140 -20.89 -0.84 7.90
CA ALA A 140 -22.22 -0.32 7.63
C ALA A 140 -22.24 1.21 7.38
N ARG A 141 -21.26 1.94 7.92
CA ARG A 141 -21.09 3.39 7.72
C ARG A 141 -20.49 3.74 6.35
N LEU A 142 -19.99 2.75 5.60
CA LEU A 142 -19.38 2.95 4.29
C LEU A 142 -20.34 2.58 3.17
N THR A 143 -20.23 3.29 2.05
CA THR A 143 -20.91 2.94 0.79
C THR A 143 -20.17 1.79 0.08
N ASP A 144 -20.87 1.10 -0.81
CA ASP A 144 -20.27 0.07 -1.68
C ASP A 144 -19.11 0.62 -2.52
N ALA A 145 -19.20 1.89 -2.94
CA ALA A 145 -18.15 2.55 -3.69
C ALA A 145 -16.89 2.74 -2.84
N GLN A 146 -17.04 3.17 -1.59
CA GLN A 146 -15.93 3.30 -0.64
C GLN A 146 -15.29 1.95 -0.33
N LEU A 147 -16.11 0.90 -0.13
CA LEU A 147 -15.59 -0.46 0.08
C LEU A 147 -14.81 -0.96 -1.14
N LYS A 148 -15.32 -0.76 -2.36
CA LYS A 148 -14.62 -1.15 -3.60
C LYS A 148 -13.37 -0.33 -3.89
N ALA A 149 -13.25 0.87 -3.32
CA ALA A 149 -12.05 1.69 -3.44
C ALA A 149 -10.89 1.10 -2.62
N LEU A 150 -11.16 0.27 -1.60
CA LEU A 150 -10.14 -0.42 -0.84
C LEU A 150 -9.49 -1.53 -1.68
N HIS A 151 -8.19 -1.38 -1.96
CA HIS A 151 -7.44 -2.36 -2.73
C HIS A 151 -7.46 -3.73 -2.04
N GLY A 152 -8.01 -4.75 -2.71
CA GLY A 152 -8.21 -6.10 -2.15
C GLY A 152 -9.66 -6.43 -1.81
N VAL A 153 -10.56 -5.43 -1.76
CA VAL A 153 -12.01 -5.65 -1.56
C VAL A 153 -12.72 -5.80 -2.90
N GLY A 154 -13.02 -7.04 -3.28
CA GLY A 154 -13.76 -7.35 -4.50
C GLY A 154 -15.29 -7.29 -4.34
N PRO A 155 -16.05 -7.29 -5.46
CA PRO A 155 -17.52 -7.29 -5.42
C PRO A 155 -18.13 -8.43 -4.59
N LYS A 156 -17.48 -9.61 -4.59
CA LYS A 156 -17.88 -10.75 -3.77
C LYS A 156 -17.77 -10.45 -2.27
N ALA A 157 -16.70 -9.80 -1.84
CA ALA A 157 -16.51 -9.43 -0.44
C ALA A 157 -17.58 -8.40 -0.02
N VAL A 158 -17.85 -7.39 -0.85
CA VAL A 158 -18.91 -6.40 -0.59
C VAL A 158 -20.27 -7.08 -0.41
N ARG A 159 -20.64 -8.01 -1.29
CA ARG A 159 -21.90 -8.75 -1.17
C ARG A 159 -21.99 -9.50 0.18
N ILE A 160 -20.94 -10.23 0.55
CA ILE A 160 -20.90 -10.99 1.82
C ILE A 160 -20.99 -10.06 3.03
N LEU A 161 -20.32 -8.91 2.98
CA LEU A 161 -20.38 -7.91 4.06
C LEU A 161 -21.81 -7.37 4.23
N ARG A 162 -22.50 -7.04 3.14
CA ARG A 162 -23.89 -6.58 3.20
C ARG A 162 -24.83 -7.65 3.73
N GLU A 163 -24.74 -8.88 3.23
CA GLU A 163 -25.50 -10.02 3.74
C GLU A 163 -25.27 -10.25 5.24
N SER A 164 -24.05 -10.02 5.74
CA SER A 164 -23.72 -10.19 7.16
C SER A 164 -24.23 -9.05 8.05
N ILE A 165 -24.38 -7.84 7.49
CA ILE A 165 -24.96 -6.68 8.18
C ILE A 165 -26.48 -6.85 8.28
N ASP A 166 -27.13 -7.24 7.17
CA ASP A 166 -28.59 -7.39 7.12
C ASP A 166 -29.10 -8.60 7.94
N GLY A 167 -28.22 -9.59 8.18
CA GLY A 167 -28.50 -10.76 9.00
C GLY A 167 -28.16 -10.61 10.49
N HIS A 168 -27.65 -9.45 10.93
CA HIS A 168 -27.40 -9.08 12.33
C HIS A 168 -28.62 -8.38 12.95
#